data_AF-A0A7C2FW83-F1
#
_entry.id   AF-A0A7C2FW83-F1
#
_cell.length_a   1.000
_cell.length_b   1.000
_cell.length_c   1.000
_cell.angle_alpha   90.00
_cell.angle_beta   90.00
_cell.angle_gamma   90.00
#
_symmetry.space_group_name_H-M   'P 1'
#
loop_
_entity.id
_entity.type
_entity.pdbx_description
1 polymer ?
#
loop_
_entity_poly.entity_id
_entity_poly.type
_entity_poly.pdbx_seq_one_letter_code
_entity_poly.pdbx_strand_id
1 'polypeptide(L)' 'MGQPFEEFIEVGPDGTAYLRGTDIAVADIIFVYNNSGGSFAAIQRHFPELSPEQIEAAFEYFEENTAQVYRDISNRY' A
#
# COMPACT_ATOMS: atom_id res chain seq x y z
N MET A 1 2.17 -6.84 20.67
CA MET A 1 3.27 -6.66 19.71
C MET A 1 2.62 -6.87 18.35
N GLY A 2 2.47 -5.80 17.55
CA GLY A 2 1.92 -5.92 16.20
C GLY A 2 2.83 -6.80 15.34
N GLN A 3 2.25 -7.54 14.41
CA GLN A 3 3.03 -8.25 13.40
C GLN A 3 3.74 -7.22 12.52
N PRO A 4 5.01 -7.41 12.15
CA PRO A 4 5.73 -6.47 11.28
C PRO A 4 5.10 -6.43 9.89
N PHE A 5 5.03 -5.26 9.25
CA PHE A 5 4.52 -5.10 7.87
C PHE A 5 5.19 -6.06 6.86
N GLU A 6 6.40 -6.53 7.13
CA GLU A 6 7.16 -7.49 6.32
C GLU A 6 6.40 -8.81 6.05
N GLU A 7 5.46 -9.18 6.93
CA GLU A 7 4.58 -10.33 6.73
C GLU A 7 3.51 -10.08 5.65
N PHE A 8 3.17 -8.82 5.41
CA PHE A 8 2.08 -8.40 4.50
C PHE A 8 2.57 -7.71 3.23
N ILE A 9 3.88 -7.45 3.10
CA ILE A 9 4.48 -6.78 1.94
C ILE A 9 5.43 -7.74 1.22
N GLU A 10 5.37 -7.74 -0.11
CA GLU A 10 6.34 -8.37 -0.99
C GLU A 10 6.94 -7.36 -1.97
N VAL A 11 8.27 -7.37 -2.14
CA VAL A 11 8.95 -6.46 -3.08
C VAL A 11 9.23 -7.21 -4.37
N GLY A 12 8.70 -6.68 -5.47
CA GLY A 12 8.88 -7.21 -6.81
C GLY A 12 10.32 -7.04 -7.34
N PRO A 13 10.65 -7.71 -8.46
CA PRO A 13 11.99 -7.63 -9.07
C PRO A 13 12.32 -6.24 -9.62
N ASP A 14 11.31 -5.41 -9.87
CA ASP A 14 11.41 -4.00 -10.26
C ASP A 14 11.60 -3.06 -9.06
N GLY A 15 11.56 -3.59 -7.83
CA GLY A 15 11.62 -2.84 -6.60
C GLY A 15 10.29 -2.26 -6.16
N THR A 16 9.17 -2.52 -6.84
CA THR A 16 7.85 -2.06 -6.39
C THR A 16 7.34 -2.93 -5.25
N ALA A 17 6.75 -2.31 -4.22
CA ALA A 17 6.15 -3.02 -3.10
C ALA A 17 4.68 -3.36 -3.36
N TYR A 18 4.32 -4.61 -3.13
CA TYR A 18 2.99 -5.20 -3.31
C TYR A 18 2.46 -5.77 -1.99
N LEU A 19 1.14 -5.77 -1.84
CA LEU A 19 0.49 -6.46 -0.74
C LEU A 19 0.53 -7.96 -1.00
N ARG A 20 1.10 -8.71 -0.04
CA ARG A 20 1.38 -10.13 -0.19
C ARG A 20 0.13 -10.90 -0.58
N GLY A 21 0.26 -11.70 -1.64
CA GLY A 21 -0.85 -12.52 -2.15
C GLY A 21 -1.84 -11.75 -3.02
N THR A 22 -1.49 -10.53 -3.44
CA THR A 22 -2.27 -9.70 -4.36
C THR A 22 -1.33 -9.07 -5.41
N ASP A 23 -1.91 -8.52 -6.46
CA ASP A 23 -1.22 -7.68 -7.45
C ASP A 23 -1.34 -6.16 -7.13
N ILE A 24 -1.87 -5.83 -5.95
CA ILE A 24 -2.10 -4.45 -5.52
C ILE A 24 -0.81 -3.89 -4.94
N ALA A 25 -0.32 -2.77 -5.51
CA ALA A 25 0.86 -2.11 -5.00
C ALA A 25 0.52 -1.21 -3.82
N VAL A 26 1.50 -1.01 -2.93
CA VAL A 26 1.40 -0.01 -1.85
C VAL A 26 1.11 1.39 -2.43
N ALA A 27 1.71 1.71 -3.58
CA ALA A 27 1.45 2.95 -4.31
C ALA A 27 -0.03 3.15 -4.63
N ASP A 28 -0.78 2.10 -4.95
CA ASP A 28 -2.20 2.19 -5.31
C ASP A 28 -3.05 2.51 -4.07
N ILE A 29 -2.70 1.94 -2.91
CA ILE A 29 -3.34 2.24 -1.62
C ILE A 29 -3.15 3.71 -1.26
N ILE A 30 -1.91 4.20 -1.31
CA ILE A 30 -1.57 5.58 -0.97
C ILE A 30 -2.18 6.56 -1.98
N PHE A 31 -2.23 6.20 -3.27
CA PHE A 31 -2.89 6.99 -4.28
C PHE A 31 -4.39 7.15 -3.99
N VAL A 32 -5.11 6.06 -3.70
CA VAL A 32 -6.54 6.12 -3.36
C VAL A 32 -6.76 6.91 -2.07
N TYR A 33 -5.94 6.71 -1.04
CA TYR A 33 -6.03 7.46 0.21
C TYR A 33 -5.90 8.97 -0.03
N ASN A 34 -4.89 9.40 -0.78
CA ASN A 34 -4.63 10.81 -1.07
C ASN A 34 -5.75 11.43 -1.92
N ASN A 35 -6.26 10.72 -2.93
CA ASN A 35 -7.32 11.21 -3.81
C ASN A 35 -8.72 11.15 -3.19
N SER A 36 -8.90 10.45 -2.06
CA SER A 36 -10.16 10.36 -1.33
C SER A 36 -10.21 11.26 -0.09
N GLY A 37 -9.23 12.16 0.08
CA GLY A 37 -9.16 13.06 1.24
C GLY A 37 -8.79 12.34 2.55
N GLY A 38 -8.03 11.25 2.47
CA GLY A 38 -7.57 10.50 3.62
C GLY A 38 -8.60 9.51 4.18
N SER A 39 -9.40 8.88 3.33
CA SER A 39 -10.48 7.98 3.78
C SER A 39 -10.10 6.51 3.72
N PHE A 40 -9.92 5.87 4.88
CA PHE A 40 -9.76 4.41 4.96
C PHE A 40 -10.97 3.64 4.39
N ALA A 41 -12.19 4.18 4.56
CA ALA A 41 -13.39 3.58 4.00
C ALA A 41 -13.39 3.63 2.46
N ALA A 42 -12.73 4.61 1.84
CA ALA A 42 -12.57 4.64 0.39
C ALA A 42 -11.60 3.55 -0.09
N ILE A 43 -10.50 3.31 0.63
CA ILE A 43 -9.56 2.22 0.33
C ILE A 43 -10.30 0.88 0.34
N GLN A 44 -11.07 0.60 1.40
CA GLN A 44 -11.84 -0.66 1.52
C GLN A 44 -12.91 -0.82 0.42
N ARG A 45 -13.43 0.27 -0.14
CA ARG A 45 -14.36 0.21 -1.28
C ARG A 45 -13.65 -0.06 -2.60
N HIS A 46 -12.45 0.46 -2.77
CA HIS A 46 -11.62 0.24 -3.96
C HIS A 46 -10.97 -1.14 -3.97
N PHE A 47 -10.59 -1.65 -2.80
CA PHE A 47 -9.90 -2.91 -2.60
C PHE A 47 -10.63 -3.75 -1.53
N PRO A 48 -11.85 -4.23 -1.82
CA PRO A 48 -12.67 -4.97 -0.86
C PRO A 48 -12.08 -6.32 -0.43
N GLU A 49 -11.14 -6.86 -1.19
CA GLU A 49 -10.40 -8.09 -0.90
C GLU A 49 -9.31 -7.93 0.17
N LEU A 50 -8.90 -6.69 0.47
CA LEU A 50 -7.83 -6.44 1.42
C LEU A 50 -8.33 -6.50 2.86
N SER A 51 -7.53 -7.17 3.70
CA SER A 51 -7.75 -7.14 5.14
C SER A 51 -7.32 -5.79 5.73
N PRO A 52 -7.89 -5.37 6.88
CA PRO A 52 -7.44 -4.18 7.60
C PRO A 52 -5.93 -4.18 7.89
N GLU A 53 -5.36 -5.34 8.22
CA GLU A 53 -3.93 -5.51 8.51
C GLU A 53 -3.05 -5.28 7.28
N GLN A 54 -3.50 -5.71 6.09
CA GLN A 54 -2.80 -5.40 4.84
C GLN A 54 -2.80 -3.90 4.55
N ILE A 55 -3.92 -3.22 4.80
CA ILE A 55 -4.01 -1.77 4.64
C ILE A 55 -3.07 -1.07 5.62
N GLU A 56 -3.07 -1.47 6.90
CA GLU A 56 -2.16 -0.93 7.93
C GLU A 56 -0.68 -1.13 7.54
N ALA A 57 -0.32 -2.33 7.09
CA ALA A 57 1.04 -2.63 6.61
C ALA A 57 1.45 -1.76 5.41
N ALA A 58 0.52 -1.41 4.51
CA ALA A 58 0.78 -0.48 3.41
C ALA A 58 1.20 0.91 3.91
N PHE A 59 0.55 1.39 4.98
CA PHE A 59 0.89 2.68 5.60
C PHE A 59 2.20 2.62 6.37
N GLU A 60 2.45 1.57 7.15
CA GLU A 60 3.73 1.37 7.83
C GLU A 60 4.90 1.33 6.83
N TYR A 61 4.75 0.57 5.74
CA TYR A 61 5.74 0.54 4.66
C TYR A 61 5.96 1.92 4.04
N PHE A 62 4.88 2.67 3.81
CA PHE A 62 4.95 4.02 3.26
C PHE A 62 5.69 5.00 4.18
N GLU A 63 5.51 4.91 5.51
CA GLU A 63 6.23 5.75 6.47
C GLU A 63 7.75 5.53 6.38
N GLU A 64 8.18 4.28 6.21
CA GLU A 64 9.60 3.93 6.10
C GLU A 64 10.18 4.19 4.69
N ASN A 65 9.35 4.13 3.64
CA ASN A 65 9.78 4.14 2.23
C ASN A 65 9.12 5.24 1.40
N THR A 66 8.78 6.36 2.02
CA THR A 66 7.97 7.45 1.43
C THR A 66 8.44 7.89 0.04
N ALA A 67 9.76 8.10 -0.13
CA ALA A 67 10.31 8.59 -1.40
C ALA A 67 10.22 7.55 -2.54
N GLN A 68 10.28 6.26 -2.22
CA GLN A 68 10.08 5.19 -3.19
C GLN A 68 8.62 5.11 -3.60
N VAL A 69 7.70 5.08 -2.64
CA VAL A 69 6.27 4.97 -2.92
C VAL A 69 5.76 6.16 -3.75
N TYR A 70 6.20 7.40 -3.46
CA TYR A 70 5.83 8.55 -4.29
C TYR A 70 6.38 8.46 -5.73
N ARG A 71 7.58 7.89 -5.90
CA ARG A 71 8.13 7.64 -7.24
C ARG A 71 7.29 6.60 -7.99
N ASP A 72 6.87 5.55 -7.30
CA ASP A 72 6.03 4.50 -7.88
C ASP A 72 4.65 5.06 -8.29
N ILE A 73 4.04 5.91 -7.45
CA ILE A 73 2.83 6.65 -7.82
C ILE A 73 3.06 7.47 -9.09
N SER A 74 4.13 8.25 -9.15
CA SER A 74 4.45 9.09 -10.31
C SER A 74 4.76 8.32 -11.60
N ASN A 75 5.21 7.07 -11.50
CA ASN A 75 5.49 6.24 -12.68
C ASN A 75 4.22 5.52 -13.19
N ARG A 76 3.23 5.35 -12.31
CA ARG A 76 1.99 4.62 -12.58
C ARG A 76 0.85 5.51 -13.08
N TYR A 77 0.78 6.75 -12.62
CA TYR A 77 -0.32 7.70 -12.87
C TYR A 77 0.20 9.04 -13.41
#